data_AF-A0A4S3FPE6-F1
#
_entry.id   AF-A0A4S3FPE6-F1
#
_cell.length_a   1.000
_cell.length_b   1.000
_cell.length_c   1.000
_cell.angle_alpha   90.00
_cell.angle_beta   90.00
_cell.angle_gamma   90.00
#
_symmetry.space_group_name_H-M   'P 1'
#
loop_
_entity.id
_entity.type
_entity.pdbx_description
1 polymer ?
#
loop_
_entity_poly.entity_id
_entity_poly.type
_entity_poly.pdbx_seq_one_letter_code
_entity_poly.pdbx_strand_id
1 'polypeptide(L)' 'MGLASSALPELDATADVLCSGVALGSCGAVPFLCALALARHAALANNAPVLFLSNDDPFTCCMAVVGPPPAPVQPA' A
#
# COMPACT_ATOMS: atom_id res chain seq x y z
N MET A 1 -5.32 -10.71 -6.86
CA MET A 1 -3.85 -10.86 -7.01
C MET A 1 -3.38 -11.11 -8.45
N GLY A 2 -4.22 -11.61 -9.38
CA GLY A 2 -3.77 -11.93 -10.75
C GLY A 2 -3.30 -10.75 -11.62
N LEU A 3 -3.86 -9.54 -11.43
CA LEU A 3 -3.49 -8.37 -12.24
C LEU A 3 -2.10 -7.80 -11.94
N ALA A 4 -1.70 -7.75 -10.65
CA ALA A 4 -0.38 -7.24 -10.25
C ALA A 4 0.76 -8.11 -10.80
N SER A 5 0.60 -9.43 -10.77
CA SER A 5 1.60 -10.40 -11.25
C SER A 5 1.85 -10.33 -12.75
N SER A 6 0.84 -9.96 -13.57
CA SER A 6 1.03 -9.81 -15.02
C SER A 6 1.63 -8.47 -15.45
N ALA A 7 1.37 -7.40 -14.70
CA ALA A 7 1.84 -6.05 -15.03
C ALA A 7 3.23 -5.75 -14.46
N LEU A 8 3.61 -6.45 -13.38
CA LEU A 8 4.86 -6.25 -12.65
C LEU A 8 5.51 -7.61 -12.37
N PRO A 9 6.13 -8.24 -13.39
CA PRO A 9 6.69 -9.58 -13.25
C PRO A 9 7.87 -9.66 -12.26
N GLU A 10 8.50 -8.52 -11.96
CA GLU A 10 9.59 -8.40 -11.00
C GLU A 10 9.13 -8.47 -9.54
N LEU A 11 7.82 -8.35 -9.26
CA LEU A 11 7.28 -8.42 -7.90
C LEU A 11 6.97 -9.86 -7.51
N ASP A 12 7.53 -10.30 -6.39
CA ASP A 12 7.08 -11.51 -5.72
C ASP A 12 5.74 -11.22 -5.03
N ALA A 13 4.66 -11.81 -5.54
CA ALA A 13 3.32 -11.63 -4.98
C ALA A 13 3.19 -12.09 -3.50
N THR A 14 4.14 -12.90 -2.99
CA THR A 14 4.14 -13.38 -1.62
C THR A 14 4.96 -12.51 -0.67
N ALA A 15 5.98 -11.82 -1.17
CA ALA A 15 6.90 -11.02 -0.37
C ALA A 15 6.70 -9.51 -0.56
N ASP A 16 6.42 -9.07 -1.78
CA ASP A 16 6.40 -7.65 -2.16
C ASP A 16 4.99 -7.07 -2.22
N VAL A 17 3.95 -7.92 -2.21
CA VAL A 17 2.55 -7.51 -2.33
C VAL A 17 1.80 -7.77 -1.03
N LEU A 18 1.39 -6.69 -0.37
CA LEU A 18 0.48 -6.73 0.77
C LEU A 18 -0.94 -6.42 0.30
N CYS A 19 -1.89 -7.29 0.61
CA CYS A 19 -3.31 -7.08 0.28
C CYS A 19 -4.15 -7.13 1.56
N SER A 20 -4.97 -6.10 1.78
CA SER A 20 -5.88 -6.04 2.93
C SER A 20 -6.99 -7.10 2.86
N GLY A 21 -7.29 -7.62 1.66
CA GLY A 21 -8.07 -8.85 1.42
C GLY A 21 -9.50 -8.90 2.00
N VAL A 22 -10.22 -10.00 1.70
CA VAL A 22 -11.62 -10.27 2.08
C VAL A 22 -11.89 -10.26 3.61
N ALA A 23 -10.84 -10.21 4.44
CA ALA A 23 -10.95 -10.22 5.89
C ALA A 23 -11.71 -9.01 6.46
N LEU A 24 -11.69 -7.87 5.75
CA LEU A 24 -12.36 -6.64 6.19
C LEU A 24 -13.81 -6.52 5.70
N GLY A 25 -14.24 -7.38 4.77
CA GLY A 25 -15.54 -7.26 4.12
C GLY A 25 -15.77 -5.88 3.48
N SER A 26 -17.04 -5.53 3.25
CA SER A 26 -17.44 -4.19 2.80
C SER A 26 -17.82 -3.34 4.00
N CYS A 27 -16.86 -2.59 4.55
CA CYS A 27 -17.07 -1.68 5.66
C CYS A 27 -16.76 -0.22 5.27
N GLY A 28 -17.32 0.24 4.13
CA GLY A 28 -17.10 1.59 3.63
C GLY A 28 -15.61 1.92 3.50
N ALA A 29 -15.17 3.05 4.07
CA ALA A 29 -13.78 3.51 3.97
C ALA A 29 -12.76 2.71 4.82
N VAL A 30 -13.19 1.75 5.65
CA VAL A 30 -12.30 1.03 6.57
C VAL A 30 -11.20 0.22 5.84
N PRO A 31 -11.50 -0.57 4.79
CA PRO A 31 -10.46 -1.29 4.04
C PRO A 31 -9.42 -0.35 3.41
N PHE A 32 -9.86 0.81 2.93
CA PHE A 32 -8.96 1.85 2.41
C PHE A 32 -7.98 2.33 3.47
N LEU A 33 -8.47 2.70 4.66
CA LEU A 33 -7.63 3.18 5.75
C LEU A 33 -6.70 2.09 6.28
N CYS A 34 -7.18 0.84 6.39
CA CYS A 34 -6.35 -0.30 6.78
C CYS A 34 -5.22 -0.55 5.78
N ALA A 35 -5.52 -0.54 4.48
CA ALA A 35 -4.52 -0.72 3.44
C ALA A 35 -3.50 0.44 3.43
N LEU A 36 -3.93 1.68 3.70
CA LEU A 36 -3.02 2.82 3.82
C LEU A 36 -2.11 2.71 5.07
N ALA A 37 -2.67 2.28 6.21
CA ALA A 37 -1.91 2.04 7.43
C ALA A 37 -0.88 0.92 7.23
N LEU A 38 -1.24 -0.16 6.51
CA LEU A 38 -0.33 -1.23 6.12
C LEU A 38 0.80 -0.71 5.22
N ALA A 39 0.48 0.11 4.22
CA ALA A 39 1.49 0.72 3.35
C ALA A 39 2.48 1.59 4.15
N ARG A 40 1.98 2.37 5.12
CA ARG A 40 2.84 3.16 6.02
C ARG A 40 3.72 2.26 6.91
N HIS A 41 3.17 1.19 7.44
CA HIS A 41 3.94 0.23 8.24
C HIS A 41 5.05 -0.41 7.41
N ALA A 42 4.74 -0.87 6.19
CA ALA A 42 5.71 -1.45 5.28
C ALA A 42 6.81 -0.46 4.88
N ALA A 43 6.47 0.79 4.60
CA ALA A 43 7.45 1.82 4.26
C ALA A 43 8.43 2.10 5.41
N LEU A 44 7.95 2.05 6.66
CA LEU A 44 8.80 2.15 7.85
C LEU A 44 9.66 0.91 8.06
N ALA A 45 9.08 -0.28 7.95
CA ALA A 45 9.78 -1.54 8.19
C ALA A 45 10.93 -1.77 7.19
N ASN A 46 10.70 -1.41 5.92
CA ASN A 46 11.68 -1.58 4.85
C ASN A 46 12.57 -0.34 4.64
N ASN A 47 12.29 0.77 5.34
CA ASN A 47 12.92 2.07 5.11
C ASN A 47 12.97 2.47 3.63
N ALA A 48 11.88 2.19 2.91
CA ALA A 48 11.79 2.31 1.46
C ALA A 48 10.38 2.79 1.05
N PRO A 49 10.23 3.48 -0.08
CA PRO A 49 8.92 3.88 -0.57
C PRO A 49 8.07 2.67 -0.97
N VAL A 50 6.77 2.72 -0.65
CA VAL A 50 5.79 1.69 -1.00
C VAL A 50 4.70 2.29 -1.88
N LEU A 51 4.31 1.58 -2.93
CA LEU A 51 3.17 1.94 -3.77
C LEU A 51 1.87 1.42 -3.12
N PHE A 52 0.99 2.34 -2.74
CA PHE A 52 -0.36 2.05 -2.31
C PHE A 52 -1.32 2.14 -3.50
N LEU A 53 -2.19 1.14 -3.64
CA LEU A 53 -3.23 1.07 -4.66
C LEU A 53 -4.57 0.73 -4.00
N SER A 54 -5.63 1.46 -4.35
CA SER A 54 -7.01 1.12 -4.00
C SER A 54 -7.92 1.15 -5.21
N ASN A 55 -8.78 0.14 -5.30
CA ASN A 55 -9.85 0.01 -6.28
C ASN A 55 -11.21 -0.12 -5.58
N ASP A 56 -11.33 0.43 -4.36
CA ASP A 56 -12.55 0.38 -3.54
C ASP A 56 -13.74 1.05 -4.23
N ASP A 57 -13.49 2.10 -5.01
CA ASP A 57 -14.49 2.71 -5.90
C ASP A 57 -14.43 2.06 -7.30
N PRO A 58 -15.55 1.58 -7.85
CA PRO A 58 -15.57 0.95 -9.18
C PRO A 58 -15.25 1.92 -10.33
N PHE A 59 -15.34 3.23 -10.12
CA PHE A 59 -15.11 4.24 -11.16
C PHE A 59 -13.74 4.91 -11.06
N THR A 60 -13.07 4.84 -9.92
CA THR A 60 -11.80 5.49 -9.67
C THR A 60 -10.78 4.55 -9.02
N CYS A 61 -9.55 4.62 -9.52
CA CYS A 61 -8.42 3.96 -8.88
C CYS A 61 -7.58 5.01 -8.16
N CYS A 62 -7.45 4.85 -6.85
CA CYS A 62 -6.62 5.73 -6.02
C CYS A 62 -5.23 5.14 -5.90
N MET A 63 -4.20 5.96 -6.11
CA MET A 63 -2.80 5.56 -6.01
C MET A 63 -2.01 6.57 -5.19
N ALA A 64 -1.09 6.11 -4.36
CA ALA A 64 -0.18 6.98 -3.62
C ALA A 64 1.18 6.30 -3.42
N VAL A 65 2.25 7.09 -3.38
CA VAL A 65 3.56 6.62 -2.94
C VAL A 65 3.75 7.02 -1.48
N VAL A 66 3.90 6.03 -0.60
CA VAL A 66 4.10 6.24 0.83
C VAL A 66 5.58 6.06 1.14
N GLY A 67 6.25 7.15 1.49
CA GLY A 67 7.66 7.14 1.87
C GLY A 67 7.88 6.98 3.38
N PRO A 68 9.10 6.60 3.80
CA PRO A 68 9.51 6.74 5.19
C PRO A 68 9.46 8.22 5.60
N PRO A 69 9.31 8.53 6.90
CA PRO A 69 9.35 9.89 7.38
C PRO A 69 10.68 10.55 6.98
N PRO A 70 10.67 11.85 6.67
CA PRO A 70 11.90 12.57 6.38
C PRO A 70 12.84 12.48 7.59
N ALA A 71 14.14 12.49 7.32
CA ALA A 71 15.14 12.54 8.38
C ALA A 71 14.83 13.73 9.32
N PRO A 72 15.02 13.58 10.64
CA PRO A 72 14.84 14.68 11.57
C PRO A 72 15.66 15.88 11.11
N VAL A 73 14.99 17.01 10.91
CA VAL A 73 15.68 18.27 10.60
C VAL A 73 16.43 18.65 11.87
N GLN A 74 17.77 18.49 11.87
CA GLN A 74 18.58 18.99 12.97
C GLN A 74 18.55 20.53 12.92
N PRO A 75 18.11 21.22 13.98
CA PRO A 75 18.26 22.67 14.05
C PRO A 75 19.76 23.00 14.05
N ALA A 76 20.12 24.01 13.24
CA ALA A 76 21.48 24.52 13.09
C ALA A 76 22.05 25.11 14.39
#